data_AF-A0A0R6I0L5-F1
#
_entry.id   AF-A0A0R6I0L5-F1
#
_cell.length_a   1.000
_cell.length_b   1.000
_cell.length_c   1.000
_cell.angle_alpha   90.00
_cell.angle_beta   90.00
_cell.angle_gamma   90.00
#
_symmetry.space_group_name_H-M   'P 1'
#
loop_
_entity.id
_entity.type
_entity.pdbx_description
1 polymer ?
#
loop_
_entity_poly.entity_id
_entity_poly.type
_entity_poly.pdbx_seq_one_letter_code
_entity_poly.pdbx_strand_id
1 'polypeptide(L)'
;MKSFITLSLLATALGAPTATHQARQFDLSSLTSGLSALTSGSAASSGSTGSTGSETTTGSSGLSALASLFPSSSTSSTTGSTSGSGSSSSSSDGLSSLMSMFSSSGSGSSTENGVTQHSGSCKKLTFIFARGTTEIGNMGTVVGPEVASELATLTGNQVTVQGVNYPADWEGNVSLGSSGGPTMASYVKEALQQCPNTKVVLGGYSQGSMVVHYAANQLSADQLSGAVLFGDPLKMEGVGKLSSSKVKEFCASGDPVCENGMNVMAHLTYGSDAKEAAQFLVQAAGVSSS
;
A
#
# COMPACT_ATOMS: atom_id res chain seq x y z
N MET A 1 -7.78 -52.43 -58.97
CA MET A 1 -8.51 -52.89 -57.77
C MET A 1 -8.89 -51.67 -56.96
N LYS A 2 -10.19 -51.41 -56.87
CA LYS A 2 -10.81 -50.30 -56.13
C LYS A 2 -11.00 -50.77 -54.68
N SER A 3 -10.70 -49.92 -53.70
CA SER A 3 -11.53 -49.87 -52.50
C SER A 3 -11.42 -48.49 -51.86
N PHE A 4 -12.52 -47.76 -52.03
CA PHE A 4 -12.84 -46.52 -51.33
C PHE A 4 -13.43 -46.91 -49.98
N ILE A 5 -13.00 -46.25 -48.90
CA ILE A 5 -13.72 -46.26 -47.62
C ILE A 5 -14.18 -44.82 -47.36
N THR A 6 -15.48 -44.63 -47.51
CA THR A 6 -16.29 -43.50 -47.08
C THR A 6 -16.90 -43.76 -45.70
N LEU A 7 -17.45 -42.70 -45.10
CA LEU A 7 -18.32 -42.61 -43.89
C LEU A 7 -17.58 -42.49 -42.54
N SER A 8 -17.95 -41.63 -41.59
CA SER A 8 -19.13 -40.76 -41.44
C SER A 8 -18.85 -39.65 -40.43
N LEU A 9 -19.46 -38.47 -40.64
CA LEU A 9 -19.67 -37.45 -39.62
C LEU A 9 -20.50 -38.02 -38.46
N LEU A 10 -20.13 -37.68 -37.22
CA LEU A 10 -21.08 -37.50 -36.13
C LEU A 10 -20.64 -36.29 -35.29
N ALA A 11 -21.43 -35.22 -35.39
CA ALA A 11 -21.34 -34.05 -34.54
C ALA A 11 -22.07 -34.33 -33.22
N THR A 12 -21.37 -34.23 -32.10
CA THR A 12 -21.99 -34.15 -30.77
C THR A 12 -21.76 -32.74 -30.23
N ALA A 13 -22.80 -31.93 -30.32
CA ALA A 13 -22.94 -30.67 -29.61
C ALA A 13 -23.67 -30.93 -28.28
N LEU A 14 -22.96 -30.80 -27.17
CA LEU A 14 -23.45 -30.56 -25.80
C LEU A 14 -22.27 -29.90 -25.08
N GLY A 15 -22.32 -28.80 -24.35
CA GLY A 15 -23.37 -27.88 -23.92
C GLY A 15 -22.63 -26.99 -22.91
N ALA A 16 -22.48 -25.70 -23.20
CA ALA A 16 -21.79 -24.76 -22.31
C ALA A 16 -22.61 -24.54 -21.03
N PRO A 17 -22.00 -24.42 -19.83
CA PRO A 17 -22.73 -23.95 -18.67
C PRO A 17 -22.93 -22.43 -18.76
N THR A 18 -24.17 -22.05 -19.06
CA THR A 18 -24.69 -20.69 -18.98
C THR A 18 -24.61 -20.18 -17.54
N ALA A 19 -24.05 -18.98 -17.37
CA ALA A 19 -24.04 -18.24 -16.12
C ALA A 19 -25.46 -17.99 -15.62
N THR A 20 -25.76 -18.47 -14.41
CA THR A 20 -27.01 -18.15 -13.72
C THR A 20 -26.85 -16.77 -13.08
N HIS A 21 -27.43 -15.75 -13.70
CA HIS A 21 -27.66 -14.46 -13.05
C HIS A 21 -28.73 -14.67 -11.95
N GLN A 22 -28.27 -14.79 -10.70
CA GLN A 22 -29.17 -14.79 -9.56
C GLN A 22 -29.54 -13.35 -9.24
N ALA A 23 -30.72 -12.93 -9.71
CA ALA A 23 -31.37 -11.70 -9.29
C ALA A 23 -31.64 -11.78 -7.78
N ARG A 24 -30.83 -11.09 -6.97
CA ARG A 24 -31.23 -10.75 -5.60
C ARG A 24 -32.30 -9.67 -5.70
N GLN A 25 -33.55 -10.10 -5.48
CA GLN A 25 -34.64 -9.19 -5.18
C GLN A 25 -34.28 -8.43 -3.89
N PHE A 26 -34.20 -7.11 -4.00
CA PHE A 26 -34.20 -6.21 -2.84
C PHE A 26 -35.61 -6.24 -2.24
N ASP A 27 -35.75 -6.86 -1.09
CA ASP A 27 -36.98 -6.81 -0.30
C ASP A 27 -37.03 -5.44 0.43
N LEU A 28 -37.93 -4.57 -0.04
CA LEU A 28 -38.15 -3.22 0.48
C LEU A 28 -39.08 -3.17 1.70
N SER A 29 -39.37 -4.31 2.35
CA SER A 29 -40.28 -4.37 3.49
C SER A 29 -39.68 -3.99 4.85
N SER A 30 -38.37 -3.67 4.91
CA SER A 30 -37.70 -3.30 6.17
C SER A 30 -37.50 -1.79 6.39
N LEU A 31 -38.05 -0.93 5.52
CA LEU A 31 -37.87 0.54 5.59
C LEU A 31 -39.09 1.32 6.13
N THR A 32 -40.12 0.66 6.65
CA THR A 32 -41.35 1.33 7.12
C THR A 32 -41.61 1.26 8.63
N SER A 33 -40.70 0.73 9.45
CA SER A 33 -40.88 0.68 10.92
C SER A 33 -40.05 1.72 11.70
N GLY A 34 -39.43 2.70 11.03
CA GLY A 34 -38.55 3.69 11.67
C GLY A 34 -39.07 5.14 11.73
N LEU A 35 -40.30 5.42 11.29
CA LEU A 35 -40.82 6.80 11.18
C LEU A 35 -42.01 7.11 12.09
N SER A 36 -41.99 6.58 13.32
CA SER A 36 -42.96 6.96 14.35
C SER A 36 -42.26 7.16 15.70
N ALA A 37 -41.32 8.09 15.73
CA ALA A 37 -40.78 8.66 16.96
C ALA A 37 -40.22 10.07 16.69
N LEU A 38 -41.05 10.93 16.12
CA LEU A 38 -40.86 12.38 16.22
C LEU A 38 -42.22 12.98 16.53
N THR A 39 -42.24 13.97 17.43
CA THR A 39 -43.39 14.58 18.12
C THR A 39 -43.75 13.92 19.44
N SER A 40 -43.10 14.35 20.53
CA SER A 40 -43.75 14.98 21.70
C SER A 40 -42.79 15.05 22.91
N GLY A 41 -42.68 16.23 23.52
CA GLY A 41 -42.51 16.31 24.98
C GLY A 41 -41.15 16.76 25.52
N SER A 42 -40.95 18.08 25.57
CA SER A 42 -40.08 18.74 26.54
C SER A 42 -40.62 18.54 27.98
N ALA A 43 -39.78 18.16 28.95
CA ALA A 43 -39.73 18.72 30.32
C ALA A 43 -38.89 17.87 31.31
N ALA A 44 -37.83 18.50 31.83
CA ALA A 44 -37.38 18.58 33.23
C ALA A 44 -37.39 17.38 34.22
N SER A 45 -36.19 17.21 34.80
CA SER A 45 -35.87 17.14 36.25
C SER A 45 -35.62 15.79 36.97
N SER A 46 -34.42 15.72 37.55
CA SER A 46 -34.06 15.21 38.90
C SER A 46 -34.09 13.72 39.24
N GLY A 47 -32.91 13.19 39.62
CA GLY A 47 -32.78 12.50 40.92
C GLY A 47 -32.57 10.97 40.95
N SER A 48 -31.30 10.58 41.07
CA SER A 48 -30.76 9.66 42.11
C SER A 48 -30.93 8.12 42.06
N THR A 49 -29.78 7.47 42.35
CA THR A 49 -29.52 6.14 42.97
C THR A 49 -29.53 4.84 42.13
N GLY A 50 -28.38 4.12 42.16
CA GLY A 50 -28.33 2.78 42.75
C GLY A 50 -28.06 1.55 41.86
N SER A 51 -26.77 1.25 41.61
CA SER A 51 -26.04 -0.04 41.49
C SER A 51 -26.76 -1.41 41.31
N THR A 52 -26.26 -2.25 40.38
CA THR A 52 -25.83 -3.69 40.46
C THR A 52 -25.77 -4.32 39.05
N GLY A 53 -24.62 -4.83 38.54
CA GLY A 53 -24.22 -6.26 38.39
C GLY A 53 -25.11 -7.05 37.39
N SER A 54 -24.69 -7.86 36.40
CA SER A 54 -23.44 -8.47 35.95
C SER A 54 -23.65 -9.07 34.53
N GLU A 55 -22.55 -9.18 33.76
CA GLU A 55 -22.17 -10.17 32.71
C GLU A 55 -23.17 -10.72 31.67
N THR A 56 -22.83 -10.58 30.38
CA THR A 56 -22.55 -11.71 29.44
C THR A 56 -21.88 -11.20 28.15
N THR A 57 -20.98 -12.05 27.65
CA THR A 57 -19.96 -11.98 26.60
C THR A 57 -20.42 -11.79 25.14
N THR A 58 -19.63 -11.05 24.36
CA THR A 58 -19.23 -11.24 22.93
C THR A 58 -18.45 -9.98 22.54
N GLY A 59 -17.18 -9.96 22.13
CA GLY A 59 -16.52 -10.77 21.11
C GLY A 59 -16.15 -9.84 19.95
N SER A 60 -15.04 -9.09 20.07
CA SER A 60 -14.29 -8.43 18.97
C SER A 60 -13.26 -7.43 19.53
N SER A 61 -12.03 -7.90 19.79
CA SER A 61 -10.91 -7.03 20.16
C SER A 61 -9.69 -7.40 19.32
N GLY A 62 -9.65 -6.84 18.11
CA GLY A 62 -8.52 -6.96 17.18
C GLY A 62 -8.10 -5.64 16.52
N LEU A 63 -8.74 -4.51 16.87
CA LEU A 63 -8.49 -3.21 16.22
C LEU A 63 -8.11 -2.09 17.19
N SER A 64 -8.06 -2.38 18.50
CA SER A 64 -7.76 -1.38 19.54
C SER A 64 -6.27 -1.35 19.93
N ALA A 65 -5.47 -2.32 19.48
CA ALA A 65 -4.05 -2.40 19.82
C ALA A 65 -3.19 -1.38 19.06
N LEU A 66 -3.61 -0.97 17.85
CA LEU A 66 -2.86 0.01 17.05
C LEU A 66 -3.03 1.45 17.57
N ALA A 67 -4.13 1.77 18.24
CA ALA A 67 -4.36 3.09 18.82
C ALA A 67 -3.50 3.39 20.06
N SER A 68 -2.90 2.34 20.67
CA SER A 68 -2.15 2.46 21.93
C SER A 68 -0.67 2.82 21.73
N LEU A 69 -0.18 2.86 20.49
CA LEU A 69 1.20 3.24 20.15
C LEU A 69 1.34 4.73 19.79
N PHE A 70 0.26 5.51 19.80
CA PHE A 70 0.27 6.91 19.38
C PHE A 70 -0.22 7.83 20.52
N PRO A 71 0.63 8.74 21.03
CA PRO A 71 0.19 9.75 21.98
C PRO A 71 -0.87 10.65 21.33
N SER A 72 -2.09 10.64 21.87
CA SER A 72 -3.13 11.60 21.51
C SER A 72 -2.80 12.96 22.13
N SER A 73 -2.41 13.95 21.32
CA SER A 73 -2.36 15.35 21.75
C SER A 73 -3.67 16.04 21.41
N SER A 74 -4.42 16.35 22.46
CA SER A 74 -5.66 17.11 22.48
C SER A 74 -5.46 18.53 21.94
N THR A 75 -6.37 18.94 21.06
CA THR A 75 -6.56 20.30 20.53
C THR A 75 -7.07 21.24 21.62
N SER A 76 -6.39 22.36 21.83
CA SER A 76 -6.92 23.53 22.53
C SER A 76 -6.55 24.80 21.76
N SER A 77 -7.58 25.47 21.26
CA SER A 77 -7.54 26.75 20.58
C SER A 77 -7.36 27.92 21.55
N THR A 78 -6.37 28.79 21.30
CA THR A 78 -6.38 30.17 21.80
C THR A 78 -5.61 31.11 20.88
N THR A 79 -6.25 32.23 20.57
CA THR A 79 -5.77 33.40 19.83
C THR A 79 -4.73 34.20 20.61
N GLY A 80 -3.73 34.78 19.91
CA GLY A 80 -2.93 35.90 20.44
C GLY A 80 -1.56 36.08 19.77
N SER A 81 -1.39 37.19 19.05
CA SER A 81 -0.10 37.66 18.51
C SER A 81 0.81 38.20 19.62
N THR A 82 2.12 37.92 19.58
CA THR A 82 3.25 38.88 19.65
C THR A 82 4.59 38.14 19.88
N SER A 83 5.65 38.81 19.42
CA SER A 83 7.05 38.40 19.25
C SER A 83 7.80 38.05 20.54
N GLY A 84 8.71 37.08 20.48
CA GLY A 84 9.73 36.87 21.51
C GLY A 84 10.56 35.59 21.28
N SER A 85 11.85 35.76 21.02
CA SER A 85 12.83 34.68 20.89
C SER A 85 13.03 33.95 22.21
N GLY A 86 12.96 32.61 22.19
CA GLY A 86 13.24 31.76 23.34
C GLY A 86 13.20 30.29 22.94
N SER A 87 14.38 29.69 22.83
CA SER A 87 14.59 28.29 22.45
C SER A 87 13.96 27.33 23.47
N SER A 88 13.06 26.46 23.03
CA SER A 88 12.68 25.25 23.76
C SER A 88 12.56 24.08 22.78
N SER A 89 13.38 23.07 23.05
CA SER A 89 13.63 21.86 22.27
C SER A 89 12.34 21.06 22.04
N SER A 90 12.01 20.88 20.76
CA SER A 90 10.86 20.12 20.31
C SER A 90 11.23 18.64 20.22
N SER A 91 10.43 17.77 20.82
CA SER A 91 10.59 16.31 20.79
C SER A 91 10.43 15.68 19.39
N SER A 92 10.36 16.49 18.33
CA SER A 92 10.34 16.07 16.92
C SER A 92 11.74 15.92 16.31
N ASP A 93 12.77 16.53 16.91
CA ASP A 93 14.14 16.49 16.37
C ASP A 93 14.82 15.13 16.58
N GLY A 94 14.28 14.32 17.49
CA GLY A 94 14.83 13.00 17.84
C GLY A 94 14.62 11.94 16.76
N LEU A 95 13.45 11.92 16.10
CA LEU A 95 13.15 10.92 15.07
C LEU A 95 13.84 11.26 13.74
N SER A 96 13.89 12.54 13.38
CA SER A 96 14.65 13.05 12.23
C SER A 96 16.15 12.81 12.39
N SER A 97 16.67 12.96 13.62
CA SER A 97 18.06 12.60 13.94
C SER A 97 18.29 11.08 13.91
N LEU A 98 17.35 10.28 14.42
CA LEU A 98 17.42 8.82 14.38
C LEU A 98 17.45 8.28 12.93
N MET A 99 16.58 8.80 12.06
CA MET A 99 16.57 8.47 10.62
C MET A 99 17.85 8.93 9.93
N SER A 100 18.40 10.09 10.31
CA SER A 100 19.68 10.57 9.77
C SER A 100 20.88 9.72 10.19
N MET A 101 20.81 9.02 11.32
CA MET A 101 21.86 8.09 11.77
C MET A 101 21.80 6.73 11.06
N PHE A 102 20.66 6.37 10.47
CA PHE A 102 20.48 5.13 9.70
C PHE A 102 20.71 5.28 8.19
N SER A 103 20.98 6.51 7.73
CA SER A 103 21.45 6.82 6.37
C SER A 103 22.86 6.27 6.11
N SER A 104 23.02 4.95 6.11
CA SER A 104 24.25 4.28 5.68
C SER A 104 24.27 4.18 4.15
N SER A 105 24.94 5.17 3.53
CA SER A 105 25.72 5.02 2.29
C SER A 105 25.04 4.44 1.02
N GLY A 106 23.73 4.59 0.84
CA GLY A 106 23.08 4.36 -0.45
C GLY A 106 23.41 5.47 -1.46
N SER A 107 24.04 5.12 -2.58
CA SER A 107 24.41 6.07 -3.66
C SER A 107 23.23 6.47 -4.57
N GLY A 108 21.99 6.37 -4.09
CA GLY A 108 20.79 6.65 -4.88
C GLY A 108 20.13 7.99 -4.53
N SER A 109 19.36 8.55 -5.47
CA SER A 109 18.62 9.79 -5.25
C SER A 109 17.41 9.57 -4.35
N SER A 110 17.17 10.48 -3.39
CA SER A 110 15.92 10.51 -2.62
C SER A 110 14.72 11.00 -3.43
N THR A 111 14.95 11.47 -4.66
CA THR A 111 13.91 11.94 -5.58
C THR A 111 14.13 11.41 -7.00
N GLU A 112 13.16 10.69 -7.53
CA GLU A 112 13.19 10.12 -8.89
C GLU A 112 11.87 10.42 -9.62
N ASN A 113 11.96 10.90 -10.86
CA ASN A 113 10.82 11.39 -11.64
C ASN A 113 10.83 10.87 -13.08
N GLY A 114 11.36 9.68 -13.32
CA GLY A 114 11.61 9.17 -14.66
C GLY A 114 10.35 9.04 -15.52
N VAL A 115 9.20 8.71 -14.92
CA VAL A 115 7.91 8.61 -15.63
C VAL A 115 7.34 10.00 -15.88
N THR A 116 7.19 10.82 -14.84
CA THR A 116 6.54 12.14 -14.98
C THR A 116 7.35 13.12 -15.84
N GLN A 117 8.67 13.02 -15.84
CA GLN A 117 9.55 13.83 -16.69
C GLN A 117 9.83 13.22 -18.06
N HIS A 118 9.25 12.04 -18.38
CA HIS A 118 9.48 11.34 -19.66
C HIS A 118 10.98 11.18 -19.95
N SER A 119 11.74 10.74 -18.95
CA SER A 119 13.20 10.77 -19.00
C SER A 119 13.77 9.64 -19.87
N GLY A 120 14.30 10.02 -21.04
CA GLY A 120 15.04 9.12 -21.94
C GLY A 120 14.16 8.27 -22.86
N SER A 121 14.78 7.26 -23.49
CA SER A 121 14.08 6.28 -24.31
C SER A 121 13.42 5.19 -23.45
N CYS A 122 12.45 4.48 -24.01
CA CYS A 122 11.78 3.40 -23.30
C CYS A 122 12.75 2.32 -22.81
N LYS A 123 12.73 2.11 -21.50
CA LYS A 123 13.50 1.08 -20.83
C LYS A 123 12.67 -0.21 -20.66
N LYS A 124 13.35 -1.32 -20.35
CA LYS A 124 12.71 -2.65 -20.24
C LYS A 124 11.86 -2.76 -18.98
N LEU A 125 12.27 -2.08 -17.92
CA LEU A 125 11.63 -2.12 -16.61
C LEU A 125 11.27 -0.70 -16.17
N THR A 126 10.12 -0.54 -15.53
CA THR A 126 9.74 0.68 -14.81
C THR A 126 9.49 0.32 -13.35
N PHE A 127 10.27 0.90 -12.44
CA PHE A 127 10.12 0.74 -11.01
C PHE A 127 9.44 1.97 -10.42
N ILE A 128 8.29 1.77 -9.77
CA ILE A 128 7.55 2.83 -9.10
C ILE A 128 7.53 2.53 -7.60
N PHE A 129 8.03 3.46 -6.80
CA PHE A 129 8.25 3.24 -5.37
C PHE A 129 7.52 4.25 -4.50
N ALA A 130 6.89 3.78 -3.41
CA ALA A 130 6.30 4.62 -2.38
C ALA A 130 7.13 4.55 -1.09
N ARG A 131 7.70 5.69 -0.67
CA ARG A 131 8.52 5.82 0.55
C ARG A 131 7.70 5.65 1.84
N GLY A 132 8.38 5.42 2.96
CA GLY A 132 7.78 5.35 4.30
C GLY A 132 7.42 6.72 4.88
N THR A 133 6.70 6.71 6.01
CA THR A 133 6.26 7.92 6.70
C THR A 133 7.46 8.80 7.07
N THR A 134 7.33 10.11 6.88
CA THR A 134 8.32 11.16 7.15
C THR A 134 9.62 11.10 6.33
N GLU A 135 9.78 10.13 5.44
CA GLU A 135 10.96 10.09 4.58
C GLU A 135 10.99 11.30 3.62
N ILE A 136 12.19 11.77 3.29
CA ILE A 136 12.39 12.92 2.40
C ILE A 136 12.20 12.56 0.92
N GLY A 137 11.97 13.57 0.08
CA GLY A 137 11.83 13.39 -1.36
C GLY A 137 10.62 12.53 -1.73
N ASN A 138 10.71 11.74 -2.79
CA ASN A 138 9.65 10.81 -3.21
C ASN A 138 10.09 9.33 -3.21
N MET A 139 11.39 9.06 -3.04
CA MET A 139 11.97 7.72 -2.89
C MET A 139 12.36 7.39 -1.45
N GLY A 140 12.49 8.40 -0.58
CA GLY A 140 13.05 8.21 0.75
C GLY A 140 14.55 7.98 0.75
N THR A 141 15.08 7.39 1.82
CA THR A 141 16.51 7.17 2.03
C THR A 141 16.85 5.78 2.56
N VAL A 142 15.86 4.96 2.92
CA VAL A 142 16.12 3.64 3.54
C VAL A 142 16.09 2.48 2.54
N VAL A 143 15.11 2.46 1.64
CA VAL A 143 14.83 1.30 0.78
C VAL A 143 14.79 1.67 -0.69
N GLY A 144 14.08 2.75 -1.04
CA GLY A 144 13.81 3.13 -2.42
C GLY A 144 15.07 3.31 -3.27
N PRO A 145 16.02 4.16 -2.84
CA PRO A 145 17.26 4.41 -3.57
C PRO A 145 18.13 3.15 -3.77
N GLU A 146 18.21 2.29 -2.75
CA GLU A 146 18.99 1.06 -2.74
C GLU A 146 18.42 0.05 -3.73
N VAL A 147 17.10 -0.20 -3.69
CA VAL A 147 16.44 -1.10 -4.66
C VAL A 147 16.57 -0.56 -6.08
N ALA A 148 16.42 0.75 -6.28
CA ALA A 148 16.60 1.38 -7.59
C ALA A 148 18.02 1.19 -8.13
N SER A 149 19.04 1.34 -7.26
CA SER A 149 20.45 1.14 -7.62
C SER A 149 20.75 -0.31 -8.01
N GLU A 150 20.24 -1.28 -7.25
CA GLU A 150 20.38 -2.70 -7.55
C GLU A 150 19.66 -3.09 -8.85
N LEU A 151 18.45 -2.56 -9.09
CA LEU A 151 17.75 -2.75 -10.37
C LEU A 151 18.53 -2.16 -11.54
N ALA A 152 19.13 -0.98 -11.38
CA ALA A 152 19.97 -0.38 -12.42
C ALA A 152 21.19 -1.25 -12.73
N THR A 153 21.83 -1.80 -11.69
CA THR A 153 22.97 -2.72 -11.83
C THR A 153 22.54 -4.00 -12.56
N LEU A 154 21.51 -4.68 -12.07
CA LEU A 154 21.04 -5.96 -12.63
C LEU A 154 20.51 -5.85 -14.06
N THR A 155 19.96 -4.69 -14.44
CA THR A 155 19.37 -4.51 -15.78
C THR A 155 20.31 -3.82 -16.76
N GLY A 156 21.54 -3.48 -16.38
CA GLY A 156 22.45 -2.68 -17.22
C GLY A 156 21.87 -1.30 -17.54
N ASN A 157 21.31 -0.64 -16.52
CA ASN A 157 20.66 0.67 -16.56
C ASN A 157 19.35 0.73 -17.39
N GLN A 158 18.74 -0.42 -17.68
CA GLN A 158 17.46 -0.56 -18.39
C GLN A 158 16.23 -0.49 -17.46
N VAL A 159 16.31 0.34 -16.41
CA VAL A 159 15.20 0.65 -15.50
C VAL A 159 14.87 2.15 -15.48
N THR A 160 13.59 2.50 -15.61
CA THR A 160 13.05 3.84 -15.33
C THR A 160 12.56 3.85 -13.88
N VAL A 161 12.96 4.85 -13.08
CA VAL A 161 12.61 4.93 -11.66
C VAL A 161 11.67 6.11 -11.42
N GLN A 162 10.63 5.89 -10.62
CA GLN A 162 9.65 6.92 -10.26
C GLN A 162 9.27 6.78 -8.78
N GLY A 163 9.51 7.83 -8.01
CA GLY A 163 8.97 7.92 -6.65
C GLY A 163 7.54 8.45 -6.65
N VAL A 164 6.69 7.93 -5.77
CA VAL A 164 5.32 8.42 -5.61
C VAL A 164 5.36 9.76 -4.89
N ASN A 165 4.88 10.81 -5.54
CA ASN A 165 4.78 12.12 -4.90
C ASN A 165 3.50 12.18 -4.05
N TYR A 166 3.66 11.92 -2.76
CA TYR A 166 2.59 11.97 -1.77
C TYR A 166 3.14 12.48 -0.42
N PRO A 167 2.28 12.93 0.51
CA PRO A 167 2.72 13.57 1.75
C PRO A 167 3.63 12.70 2.62
N ALA A 168 3.35 11.38 2.68
CA ALA A 168 3.98 10.46 3.62
C ALA A 168 3.93 10.97 5.08
N ASP A 169 2.84 11.61 5.47
CA ASP A 169 2.63 12.11 6.83
C ASP A 169 1.98 11.04 7.72
N TRP A 170 1.99 11.24 9.03
CA TRP A 170 1.47 10.23 9.96
C TRP A 170 -0.05 10.06 9.77
N GLU A 171 -0.76 11.14 9.46
CA GLU A 171 -2.20 11.18 9.17
C GLU A 171 -2.56 10.28 7.98
N GLY A 172 -1.66 10.13 7.01
CA GLY A 172 -1.81 9.21 5.89
C GLY A 172 -1.94 7.74 6.30
N ASN A 173 -1.42 7.33 7.48
CA ASN A 173 -1.46 5.93 7.92
C ASN A 173 -2.89 5.44 8.18
N VAL A 174 -3.74 6.27 8.78
CA VAL A 174 -5.15 5.89 9.02
C VAL A 174 -5.97 5.81 7.72
N SER A 175 -5.42 6.34 6.64
CA SER A 175 -6.07 6.43 5.34
C SER A 175 -5.76 5.23 4.43
N LEU A 176 -5.07 4.21 4.94
CA LEU A 176 -4.77 2.93 4.27
C LEU A 176 -4.26 3.11 2.83
N GLY A 177 -3.30 4.00 2.64
CA GLY A 177 -2.63 4.24 1.35
C GLY A 177 -3.38 5.14 0.36
N SER A 178 -4.59 5.60 0.68
CA SER A 178 -5.38 6.46 -0.23
C SER A 178 -4.76 7.83 -0.54
N SER A 179 -3.82 8.31 0.31
CA SER A 179 -3.07 9.56 0.09
C SER A 179 -2.06 9.48 -1.06
N GLY A 180 -1.57 8.28 -1.40
CA GLY A 180 -0.60 8.07 -2.48
C GLY A 180 -1.03 7.07 -3.55
N GLY A 181 -1.98 6.19 -3.25
CA GLY A 181 -2.39 5.09 -4.12
C GLY A 181 -2.97 5.52 -5.47
N PRO A 182 -3.86 6.53 -5.55
CA PRO A 182 -4.31 7.08 -6.83
C PRO A 182 -3.15 7.61 -7.68
N THR A 183 -2.20 8.32 -7.06
CA THR A 183 -1.00 8.85 -7.73
C THR A 183 -0.15 7.72 -8.28
N MET A 184 0.17 6.71 -7.46
CA MET A 184 0.93 5.55 -7.91
C MET A 184 0.26 4.81 -9.08
N ALA A 185 -1.07 4.60 -9.01
CA ALA A 185 -1.82 3.98 -10.10
C ALA A 185 -1.81 4.83 -11.39
N SER A 186 -1.81 6.17 -11.27
CA SER A 186 -1.67 7.06 -12.42
C SER A 186 -0.29 6.93 -13.07
N TYR A 187 0.79 6.84 -12.28
CA TYR A 187 2.14 6.63 -12.81
C TYR A 187 2.31 5.28 -13.51
N VAL A 188 1.65 4.22 -13.04
CA VAL A 188 1.62 2.93 -13.77
C VAL A 188 0.97 3.11 -15.15
N LYS A 189 -0.19 3.77 -15.21
CA LYS A 189 -0.92 4.01 -16.46
C LYS A 189 -0.11 4.89 -17.41
N GLU A 190 0.53 5.93 -16.89
CA GLU A 190 1.39 6.84 -17.64
C GLU A 190 2.61 6.11 -18.20
N ALA A 191 3.31 5.31 -17.38
CA ALA A 191 4.46 4.53 -17.82
C ALA A 191 4.12 3.56 -18.97
N LEU A 192 2.95 2.90 -18.90
CA LEU A 192 2.49 1.98 -19.95
C LEU A 192 2.02 2.72 -21.21
N GLN A 193 1.52 3.96 -21.09
CA GLN A 193 1.20 4.79 -22.24
C GLN A 193 2.46 5.26 -22.97
N GLN A 194 3.46 5.71 -22.22
CA GLN A 194 4.74 6.16 -22.77
C GLN A 194 5.53 4.98 -23.37
N CYS A 195 5.55 3.85 -22.67
CA CYS A 195 6.35 2.68 -23.00
C CYS A 195 5.53 1.38 -22.90
N PRO A 196 4.71 1.05 -23.93
CA PRO A 196 3.79 -0.09 -23.89
C PRO A 196 4.43 -1.46 -23.64
N ASN A 197 5.74 -1.59 -23.90
CA ASN A 197 6.50 -2.83 -23.71
C ASN A 197 7.25 -2.89 -22.38
N THR A 198 7.27 -1.81 -21.57
CA THR A 198 7.94 -1.82 -20.27
C THR A 198 7.23 -2.77 -19.31
N LYS A 199 7.99 -3.43 -18.46
CA LYS A 199 7.46 -4.20 -17.34
C LYS A 199 7.40 -3.29 -16.12
N VAL A 200 6.19 -3.03 -15.62
CA VAL A 200 6.02 -2.18 -14.44
C VAL A 200 6.07 -3.03 -13.18
N VAL A 201 6.94 -2.67 -12.25
CA VAL A 201 7.09 -3.28 -10.92
C VAL A 201 6.92 -2.22 -9.85
N LEU A 202 6.30 -2.60 -8.73
CA LEU A 202 6.02 -1.70 -7.62
C LEU A 202 6.90 -2.02 -6.42
N GLY A 203 7.19 -1.00 -5.62
CA GLY A 203 7.76 -1.17 -4.29
C GLY A 203 7.14 -0.23 -3.28
N GLY A 204 7.05 -0.67 -2.03
CA GLY A 204 6.52 0.14 -0.93
C GLY A 204 7.23 -0.19 0.38
N TYR A 205 7.46 0.82 1.21
CA TYR A 205 8.01 0.65 2.54
C TYR A 205 7.06 1.27 3.59
N SER A 206 6.70 0.51 4.63
CA SER A 206 5.84 0.96 5.72
C SER A 206 4.50 1.51 5.21
N GLN A 207 4.21 2.80 5.39
CA GLN A 207 3.06 3.48 4.75
C GLN A 207 3.02 3.32 3.22
N GLY A 208 4.18 3.31 2.58
CA GLY A 208 4.30 3.09 1.15
C GLY A 208 3.82 1.71 0.70
N SER A 209 3.88 0.70 1.57
CA SER A 209 3.29 -0.62 1.29
C SER A 209 1.77 -0.53 1.19
N MET A 210 1.12 0.23 2.08
CA MET A 210 -0.33 0.50 1.96
C MET A 210 -0.67 1.25 0.65
N VAL A 211 0.19 2.17 0.21
CA VAL A 211 0.04 2.86 -1.08
C VAL A 211 0.10 1.86 -2.26
N VAL A 212 0.98 0.85 -2.19
CA VAL A 212 1.05 -0.24 -3.19
C VAL A 212 -0.25 -1.05 -3.20
N HIS A 213 -0.77 -1.47 -2.05
CA HIS A 213 -2.05 -2.20 -1.96
C HIS A 213 -3.21 -1.39 -2.58
N TYR A 214 -3.31 -0.11 -2.23
CA TYR A 214 -4.35 0.77 -2.75
C TYR A 214 -4.25 0.94 -4.27
N ALA A 215 -3.03 1.15 -4.78
CA ALA A 215 -2.79 1.32 -6.21
C ALA A 215 -3.10 0.03 -6.99
N ALA A 216 -2.65 -1.12 -6.51
CA ALA A 216 -2.86 -2.41 -7.15
C ALA A 216 -4.35 -2.78 -7.28
N ASN A 217 -5.18 -2.38 -6.32
CA ASN A 217 -6.64 -2.56 -6.39
C ASN A 217 -7.31 -1.76 -7.52
N GLN A 218 -6.68 -0.71 -8.03
CA GLN A 218 -7.18 0.10 -9.15
C GLN A 218 -6.65 -0.35 -10.52
N LEU A 219 -5.78 -1.36 -10.55
CA LEU A 219 -5.07 -1.80 -11.75
C LEU A 219 -5.53 -3.22 -12.14
N SER A 220 -5.39 -3.55 -13.41
CA SER A 220 -5.55 -4.93 -13.87
C SER A 220 -4.24 -5.71 -13.71
N ALA A 221 -4.35 -7.03 -13.58
CA ALA A 221 -3.21 -7.89 -13.26
C ALA A 221 -2.10 -7.86 -14.34
N ASP A 222 -2.47 -7.57 -15.59
CA ASP A 222 -1.56 -7.45 -16.74
C ASP A 222 -0.75 -6.16 -16.74
N GLN A 223 -1.17 -5.14 -15.99
CA GLN A 223 -0.42 -3.88 -15.86
C GLN A 223 0.80 -4.00 -14.94
N LEU A 224 0.85 -5.04 -14.09
CA LEU A 224 1.89 -5.22 -13.09
C LEU A 224 2.64 -6.53 -13.29
N SER A 225 3.96 -6.44 -13.17
CA SER A 225 4.87 -7.55 -13.34
C SER A 225 5.36 -8.15 -12.02
N GLY A 226 5.38 -7.36 -10.95
CA GLY A 226 5.77 -7.79 -9.61
C GLY A 226 5.66 -6.66 -8.60
N ALA A 227 5.66 -7.01 -7.31
CA ALA A 227 5.68 -6.05 -6.21
C ALA A 227 6.57 -6.56 -5.06
N VAL A 228 7.27 -5.63 -4.41
CA VAL A 228 8.02 -5.86 -3.17
C VAL A 228 7.51 -4.92 -2.09
N LEU A 229 7.25 -5.44 -0.90
CA LEU A 229 6.73 -4.65 0.21
C LEU A 229 7.60 -4.88 1.44
N PHE A 230 7.96 -3.79 2.12
CA PHE A 230 8.88 -3.80 3.27
C PHE A 230 8.16 -3.27 4.49
N GLY A 231 8.18 -4.01 5.59
CA GLY A 231 7.49 -3.61 6.82
C GLY A 231 6.01 -3.33 6.58
N ASP A 232 5.34 -4.17 5.79
CA ASP A 232 3.96 -3.93 5.36
C ASP A 232 2.93 -4.13 6.47
N PRO A 233 2.14 -3.08 6.84
CA PRO A 233 1.02 -3.23 7.77
C PRO A 233 -0.08 -4.18 7.27
N LEU A 234 -0.17 -4.39 5.95
CA LEU A 234 -1.22 -5.15 5.29
C LEU A 234 -0.75 -6.51 4.78
N LYS A 235 0.34 -7.07 5.31
CA LYS A 235 1.02 -8.28 4.77
C LYS A 235 0.13 -9.53 4.61
N MET A 236 -1.01 -9.55 5.29
CA MET A 236 -1.98 -10.65 5.25
C MET A 236 -2.98 -10.51 4.09
N GLU A 237 -3.01 -9.36 3.43
CA GLU A 237 -3.85 -9.05 2.29
C GLU A 237 -3.15 -9.35 0.97
N GLY A 238 -3.92 -9.62 -0.07
CA GLY A 238 -3.37 -9.72 -1.43
C GLY A 238 -3.07 -8.34 -2.02
N VAL A 239 -2.06 -8.26 -2.88
CA VAL A 239 -1.74 -7.04 -3.63
C VAL A 239 -2.61 -6.94 -4.87
N GLY A 240 -3.84 -6.46 -4.69
CA GLY A 240 -4.84 -6.31 -5.75
C GLY A 240 -5.11 -7.62 -6.49
N LYS A 241 -4.96 -7.60 -7.82
CA LYS A 241 -5.16 -8.77 -8.69
C LYS A 241 -3.86 -9.51 -9.02
N LEU A 242 -2.73 -9.11 -8.41
CA LEU A 242 -1.43 -9.71 -8.69
C LEU A 242 -1.34 -11.09 -8.04
N SER A 243 -0.80 -12.08 -8.76
CA SER A 243 -0.53 -13.41 -8.19
C SER A 243 0.41 -13.29 -7.00
N SER A 244 0.17 -14.05 -5.93
CA SER A 244 1.07 -14.10 -4.77
C SER A 244 2.49 -14.51 -5.13
N SER A 245 2.67 -15.29 -6.20
CA SER A 245 3.99 -15.66 -6.73
C SER A 245 4.79 -14.47 -7.31
N LYS A 246 4.14 -13.33 -7.52
CA LYS A 246 4.73 -12.07 -8.03
C LYS A 246 4.80 -10.99 -6.95
N VAL A 247 4.49 -11.34 -5.71
CA VAL A 247 4.58 -10.46 -4.55
C VAL A 247 5.63 -11.04 -3.60
N LYS A 248 6.50 -10.19 -3.07
CA LYS A 248 7.45 -10.57 -2.03
C LYS A 248 7.35 -9.61 -0.87
N GLU A 249 6.98 -10.17 0.28
CA GLU A 249 6.96 -9.49 1.57
C GLU A 249 8.33 -9.60 2.25
N PHE A 250 8.83 -8.46 2.71
CA PHE A 250 9.98 -8.35 3.60
C PHE A 250 9.47 -7.85 4.94
N CYS A 251 9.41 -8.76 5.90
CA CYS A 251 8.99 -8.48 7.26
C CYS A 251 10.03 -9.06 8.21
N ALA A 252 10.87 -8.18 8.74
CA ALA A 252 11.97 -8.54 9.63
C ALA A 252 11.41 -9.02 10.97
N SER A 253 12.05 -10.04 11.54
CA SER A 253 11.59 -10.66 12.79
C SER A 253 11.46 -9.63 13.91
N GLY A 254 10.25 -9.52 14.46
CA GLY A 254 9.98 -8.61 15.56
C GLY A 254 9.74 -7.16 15.15
N ASP A 255 9.62 -6.86 13.85
CA ASP A 255 9.10 -5.57 13.38
C ASP A 255 7.68 -5.33 13.95
N PRO A 256 7.44 -4.21 14.65
CA PRO A 256 6.14 -3.90 15.26
C PRO A 256 5.04 -3.50 14.27
N VAL A 257 5.38 -3.27 13.00
CA VAL A 257 4.43 -2.80 11.97
C VAL A 257 3.80 -3.96 11.23
N CYS A 258 4.64 -4.85 10.70
CA CYS A 258 4.17 -6.01 9.94
C CYS A 258 4.01 -7.26 10.81
N GLU A 259 4.54 -7.26 12.03
CA GLU A 259 4.27 -8.29 13.04
C GLU A 259 3.80 -7.65 14.35
N ASN A 260 3.35 -8.47 15.30
CA ASN A 260 3.12 -8.03 16.67
C ASN A 260 4.44 -8.00 17.46
N GLY A 261 5.47 -7.40 16.86
CA GLY A 261 6.82 -7.29 17.41
C GLY A 261 7.02 -6.04 18.27
N MET A 262 8.26 -5.85 18.74
CA MET A 262 8.68 -4.72 19.58
C MET A 262 10.02 -4.11 19.12
N ASN A 263 10.64 -4.67 18.06
CA ASN A 263 11.93 -4.27 17.55
C ASN A 263 11.76 -3.20 16.48
N VAL A 264 11.64 -1.94 16.91
CA VAL A 264 11.56 -0.78 15.99
C VAL A 264 12.75 -0.74 15.04
N MET A 265 13.92 -1.21 15.46
CA MET A 265 15.11 -1.22 14.60
C MET A 265 14.95 -2.14 13.39
N ALA A 266 14.26 -3.28 13.55
CA ALA A 266 13.95 -4.17 12.45
C ALA A 266 13.12 -3.49 11.36
N HIS A 267 12.28 -2.52 11.73
CA HIS A 267 11.51 -1.73 10.77
C HIS A 267 12.37 -0.74 9.97
N LEU A 268 13.52 -0.32 10.49
CA LEU A 268 14.35 0.73 9.90
C LEU A 268 15.52 0.18 9.05
N THR A 269 15.73 -1.13 9.04
CA THR A 269 16.93 -1.77 8.46
C THR A 269 16.71 -2.45 7.11
N TYR A 270 15.53 -2.30 6.48
CA TYR A 270 15.18 -3.02 5.24
C TYR A 270 16.06 -2.72 4.03
N GLY A 271 16.88 -1.67 4.06
CA GLY A 271 17.86 -1.40 3.00
C GLY A 271 18.80 -2.57 2.72
N SER A 272 19.07 -3.44 3.72
CA SER A 272 19.89 -4.64 3.50
C SER A 272 19.26 -5.67 2.57
N ASP A 273 17.94 -5.64 2.42
CA ASP A 273 17.17 -6.58 1.58
C ASP A 273 17.06 -6.12 0.11
N ALA A 274 17.59 -4.94 -0.22
CA ALA A 274 17.43 -4.30 -1.53
C ALA A 274 17.88 -5.19 -2.70
N LYS A 275 18.99 -5.92 -2.51
CA LYS A 275 19.51 -6.83 -3.54
C LYS A 275 18.56 -8.01 -3.80
N GLU A 276 18.04 -8.63 -2.75
CA GLU A 276 17.07 -9.74 -2.89
C GLU A 276 15.78 -9.23 -3.55
N ALA A 277 15.30 -8.06 -3.14
CA ALA A 277 14.12 -7.43 -3.72
C ALA A 277 14.31 -7.13 -5.22
N ALA A 278 15.44 -6.55 -5.61
CA ALA A 278 15.73 -6.26 -7.01
C ALA A 278 15.80 -7.54 -7.86
N GLN A 279 16.43 -8.60 -7.35
CA GLN A 279 16.49 -9.91 -8.01
C GLN A 279 15.09 -10.50 -8.20
N PHE A 280 14.26 -10.45 -7.16
CA PHE A 280 12.87 -10.92 -7.23
C PHE A 280 12.07 -10.16 -8.29
N LEU A 281 12.17 -8.82 -8.32
CA LEU A 281 11.44 -8.01 -9.30
C LEU A 281 11.85 -8.30 -10.74
N VAL A 282 13.15 -8.44 -11.01
CA VAL A 282 13.68 -8.82 -12.33
C VAL A 282 13.14 -10.18 -12.76
N GLN A 283 13.13 -11.16 -11.84
CA GLN A 283 12.60 -12.50 -12.10
C GLN A 283 11.08 -12.46 -12.35
N ALA A 284 10.31 -11.78 -11.51
CA ALA A 284 8.85 -11.66 -11.63
C ALA A 284 8.45 -10.98 -12.96
N ALA A 285 9.25 -10.02 -13.41
CA ALA A 285 9.08 -9.33 -14.68
C ALA A 285 9.55 -10.10 -15.91
N GLY A 286 10.30 -11.19 -15.74
CA GLY A 286 10.90 -11.94 -16.86
C GLY A 286 11.88 -11.09 -17.67
N VAL A 287 12.54 -10.11 -17.04
CA VAL A 287 13.58 -9.29 -17.66
C VAL A 287 14.91 -10.02 -17.47
N SER A 288 15.72 -10.14 -18.53
CA SER A 288 17.05 -10.74 -18.40
C SER A 288 17.97 -9.84 -17.57
N SER A 289 18.69 -10.43 -16.61
CA SER A 289 19.82 -9.78 -15.97
C SER A 289 20.94 -9.56 -16.99
N SER A 290 21.56 -8.40 -16.95
CA SER A 290 22.70 -8.01 -17.80
C SER A 290 24.01 -8.62 -17.33
#